data_AF-A0A9D8YSA6-F1
#
_entry.id   AF-A0A9D8YSA6-F1
#
_cell.length_a   1.000
_cell.length_b   1.000
_cell.length_c   1.000
_cell.angle_alpha   90.00
_cell.angle_beta   90.00
_cell.angle_gamma   90.00
#
_symmetry.space_group_name_H-M   'P 1'
#
loop_
_entity.id
_entity.type
_entity.pdbx_description
1 polymer ?
#
loop_
_entity_poly.entity_id
_entity_poly.type
_entity_poly.pdbx_seq_one_letter_code
_entity_poly.pdbx_strand_id
1 'polypeptide(L)'
;MKPFDIEITSISKGPEELTYQLPINATVQKQVPAKNRSDYFIAELENNVFWVDKKKDINTEISHIVICTKKKSQFIEKDMKEVIIAIAYVLDDSVTSDKTLNLQKIKYVADGTCSATKKWGIF
;
A
#
# COMPACT_ATOMS: atom_id res chain seq x y z
N MET A 1 -9.00 8.24 -11.96
CA MET A 1 -7.74 7.56 -12.30
C MET A 1 -8.06 6.16 -12.77
N LYS A 2 -7.35 5.59 -13.76
CA LYS A 2 -7.52 4.17 -14.12
C LYS A 2 -6.72 3.29 -13.15
N PRO A 3 -7.22 2.11 -12.74
CA PRO A 3 -6.44 1.19 -11.94
C PRO A 3 -5.14 0.78 -12.62
N PHE A 4 -4.10 0.54 -11.83
CA PHE A 4 -2.82 0.03 -12.29
C PHE A 4 -2.19 -0.83 -11.20
N ASP A 5 -1.31 -1.74 -11.59
CA ASP A 5 -0.68 -2.65 -10.65
C ASP A 5 0.63 -2.07 -10.14
N ILE A 6 0.98 -2.49 -8.93
CA ILE A 6 2.25 -2.20 -8.29
C ILE A 6 2.83 -3.48 -7.75
N GLU A 7 4.15 -3.54 -7.73
CA GLU A 7 4.93 -4.58 -7.08
C GLU A 7 5.84 -3.91 -6.06
N ILE A 8 5.71 -4.28 -4.78
CA ILE A 8 6.61 -3.86 -3.71
C ILE A 8 7.71 -4.91 -3.63
N THR A 9 8.95 -4.49 -3.87
CA THR A 9 10.10 -5.39 -4.01
C THR A 9 11.06 -5.31 -2.83
N SER A 10 10.96 -4.28 -1.99
CA SER A 10 11.79 -4.15 -0.80
C SER A 10 11.09 -3.40 0.32
N ILE A 11 11.44 -3.76 1.56
CA ILE A 11 11.07 -3.06 2.78
C ILE A 11 12.36 -2.52 3.39
N SER A 12 12.48 -1.20 3.45
CA SER A 12 13.65 -0.49 4.02
C SER A 12 13.52 -0.25 5.52
N LYS A 13 12.28 -0.14 6.00
CA LYS A 13 11.93 0.04 7.41
C LYS A 13 10.57 -0.59 7.60
N GLY A 14 10.40 -1.42 8.62
CA GLY A 14 9.12 -2.06 8.87
C GLY A 14 9.31 -3.33 9.67
N PRO A 15 8.24 -4.11 9.85
CA PRO A 15 8.31 -5.34 10.59
C PRO A 15 8.84 -6.48 9.68
N GLU A 16 9.64 -7.39 10.26
CA GLU A 16 10.36 -8.41 9.48
C GLU A 16 9.41 -9.34 8.73
N GLU A 17 8.23 -9.63 9.29
CA GLU A 17 7.25 -10.51 8.67
C GLU A 17 6.76 -10.00 7.31
N LEU A 18 6.76 -8.68 7.11
CA LEU A 18 6.41 -8.10 5.82
C LEU A 18 7.47 -8.38 4.76
N THR A 19 8.74 -8.47 5.17
CA THR A 19 9.88 -8.77 4.27
C THR A 19 9.82 -10.20 3.77
N TYR A 20 9.38 -11.15 4.60
CA TYR A 20 9.21 -12.57 4.21
C TYR A 20 8.08 -12.79 3.20
N GLN A 21 7.22 -11.79 2.97
CA GLN A 21 6.08 -11.85 2.07
C GLN A 21 6.31 -11.11 0.75
N LEU A 22 7.55 -10.64 0.50
CA LEU A 22 7.92 -10.03 -0.76
C LEU A 22 8.08 -11.08 -1.87
N PRO A 23 7.80 -10.74 -3.15
CA PRO A 23 7.22 -9.47 -3.59
C PRO A 23 5.73 -9.36 -3.24
N ILE A 24 5.27 -8.15 -2.92
CA ILE A 24 3.85 -7.89 -2.63
C ILE A 24 3.23 -7.20 -3.85
N ASN A 25 2.30 -7.89 -4.49
CA ASN A 25 1.54 -7.37 -5.62
C ASN A 25 0.23 -6.74 -5.15
N ALA A 26 -0.09 -5.58 -5.70
CA ALA A 26 -1.35 -4.90 -5.41
C ALA A 26 -1.87 -4.13 -6.62
N THR A 27 -3.18 -3.97 -6.72
CA THR A 27 -3.83 -3.11 -7.70
C THR A 27 -4.24 -1.81 -7.04
N VAL A 28 -3.69 -0.69 -7.50
CA VAL A 28 -4.10 0.64 -7.05
C VAL A 28 -5.50 0.93 -7.59
N GLN A 29 -6.48 0.99 -6.69
CA GLN A 29 -7.89 1.18 -7.02
C GLN A 29 -8.25 2.67 -7.12
N LYS A 30 -7.80 3.48 -6.15
CA LYS A 30 -8.16 4.89 -6.08
C LYS A 30 -7.10 5.77 -5.40
N GLN A 31 -7.10 7.03 -5.78
CA GLN A 31 -6.41 8.10 -5.05
C GLN A 31 -7.40 8.79 -4.11
N VAL A 32 -6.99 9.07 -2.88
CA VAL A 32 -7.82 9.71 -1.86
C VAL A 32 -7.02 10.80 -1.15
N PRO A 33 -7.55 12.02 -0.99
CA PRO A 33 -6.90 13.04 -0.20
C PRO A 33 -7.06 12.78 1.31
N ALA A 34 -6.15 13.30 2.12
CA ALA A 34 -6.35 13.49 3.55
C ALA A 34 -5.96 14.93 3.94
N LYS A 35 -6.22 15.31 5.19
CA LYS A 35 -5.96 16.67 5.68
C LYS A 35 -4.51 17.13 5.51
N ASN A 36 -3.55 16.20 5.54
CA ASN A 36 -2.11 16.48 5.49
C ASN A 36 -1.50 16.38 4.09
N ARG A 37 -2.08 15.59 3.17
CA ARG A 37 -1.59 15.38 1.80
C ARG A 37 -2.70 14.84 0.90
N SER A 38 -2.64 15.16 -0.40
CA SER A 38 -3.70 14.86 -1.38
C SER A 38 -3.46 13.58 -2.20
N ASP A 39 -2.40 12.85 -1.91
CA ASP A 39 -1.79 11.82 -2.77
C ASP A 39 -1.61 10.48 -2.05
N TYR A 40 -2.62 10.08 -1.26
CA TYR A 40 -2.71 8.69 -0.82
C TYR A 40 -3.38 7.84 -1.88
N PHE A 41 -2.90 6.61 -2.01
CA PHE A 41 -3.45 5.61 -2.91
C PHE A 41 -3.90 4.41 -2.10
N ILE A 42 -5.12 3.96 -2.34
CA ILE A 42 -5.61 2.69 -1.78
C ILE A 42 -5.37 1.62 -2.83
N ALA A 43 -4.67 0.57 -2.43
CA ALA A 43 -4.40 -0.59 -3.26
C ALA A 43 -4.96 -1.85 -2.61
N GLU A 44 -5.59 -2.68 -3.43
CA GLU A 44 -6.06 -4.00 -3.08
C GLU A 44 -4.94 -5.00 -3.33
N LEU A 45 -4.64 -5.85 -2.35
CA LEU A 45 -3.58 -6.84 -2.45
C LEU A 45 -4.04 -8.02 -3.31
N GLU A 46 -3.17 -8.54 -4.19
CA GLU A 46 -3.45 -9.75 -4.96
C GLU A 46 -3.55 -10.98 -4.05
N ASN A 47 -2.67 -11.04 -3.05
CA ASN A 47 -2.72 -12.01 -1.96
C ASN A 47 -2.69 -11.27 -0.63
N ASN A 48 -3.52 -11.68 0.32
CA ASN A 48 -3.54 -11.07 1.65
C ASN A 48 -2.15 -11.13 2.29
N VAL A 49 -1.80 -10.04 2.98
CA VAL A 49 -0.58 -9.95 3.77
C VAL A 49 -0.90 -10.28 5.23
N PHE A 50 -0.13 -11.16 5.83
CA PHE A 50 -0.23 -11.47 7.25
C PHE A 50 0.45 -10.39 8.09
N TRP A 51 -0.29 -9.85 9.05
CA TRP A 51 0.23 -8.97 10.08
C TRP A 51 0.26 -9.70 11.41
N VAL A 52 1.48 -9.95 11.91
CA VAL A 52 1.73 -10.66 13.15
C VAL A 52 2.55 -9.79 14.10
N ASP A 53 1.96 -9.34 15.21
CA ASP A 53 2.66 -8.63 16.28
C ASP A 53 2.42 -9.35 17.61
N LYS A 54 3.37 -10.23 17.99
CA LYS A 54 3.29 -11.02 19.23
C LYS A 54 3.20 -10.16 20.48
N LYS A 55 3.76 -8.96 20.48
CA LYS A 55 3.73 -8.08 21.67
C LYS A 55 2.36 -7.47 21.88
N LYS A 56 1.55 -7.36 20.82
CA LYS A 56 0.21 -6.80 20.82
C LYS A 56 -0.88 -7.84 20.61
N ASP A 57 -0.51 -9.11 20.58
CA ASP A 57 -1.40 -10.24 20.30
C ASP A 57 -2.19 -10.08 18.99
N ILE A 58 -1.51 -9.59 17.94
CA ILE A 58 -2.10 -9.39 16.62
C ILE A 58 -1.72 -10.57 15.73
N ASN A 59 -2.73 -11.18 15.11
CA ASN A 59 -2.58 -12.17 14.06
C ASN A 59 -3.77 -12.02 13.10
N THR A 60 -3.62 -11.20 12.07
CA THR A 60 -4.70 -10.89 11.12
C THR A 60 -4.17 -10.83 9.70
N GLU A 61 -5.07 -11.06 8.75
CA GLU A 61 -4.83 -10.84 7.33
C GLU A 61 -5.24 -9.42 6.94
N ILE A 62 -4.47 -8.83 6.03
CA ILE A 62 -4.71 -7.52 5.44
C ILE A 62 -4.98 -7.73 3.95
N SER A 63 -6.14 -7.25 3.49
CA SER A 63 -6.57 -7.31 2.09
C SER A 63 -6.23 -6.02 1.31
N HIS A 64 -6.10 -4.90 2.02
CA HIS A 64 -5.85 -3.59 1.43
C HIS A 64 -4.71 -2.86 2.13
N ILE A 65 -3.97 -2.09 1.34
CA ILE A 65 -2.95 -1.17 1.84
C ILE A 65 -3.22 0.25 1.36
N VAL A 66 -2.73 1.21 2.12
CA VAL A 66 -2.59 2.59 1.69
C VAL A 66 -1.13 2.90 1.48
N ILE A 67 -0.81 3.43 0.31
CA ILE A 67 0.55 3.85 -0.03
C ILE A 67 0.59 5.32 -0.41
N CYS A 68 1.76 5.90 -0.26
CA CYS A 68 2.05 7.25 -0.73
C CYS A 68 3.55 7.42 -0.90
N THR A 69 3.97 8.32 -1.80
CA THR A 69 5.39 8.62 -1.97
C THR A 69 5.97 9.28 -0.72
N LYS A 70 7.26 9.08 -0.44
CA LYS A 70 7.88 9.70 0.74
C LYS A 70 8.14 11.20 0.59
N LYS A 71 8.34 11.69 -0.64
CA LYS A 71 8.51 13.11 -0.93
C LYS A 71 7.16 13.74 -1.23
N LYS A 72 6.80 14.79 -0.47
CA LYS A 72 5.61 15.60 -0.75
C LYS A 72 5.68 16.12 -2.19
N SER A 73 4.57 16.05 -2.91
CA SER A 73 4.42 16.44 -4.32
C SER A 73 4.99 15.47 -5.36
N GLN A 74 5.40 14.25 -4.98
CA GLN A 74 5.61 13.15 -5.92
C GLN A 74 4.37 12.26 -5.97
N PHE A 75 3.95 11.86 -7.17
CA PHE A 75 2.83 10.95 -7.36
C PHE A 75 3.35 9.60 -7.86
N ILE A 76 2.60 8.53 -7.61
CA ILE A 76 2.85 7.23 -8.23
C ILE A 76 2.03 7.21 -9.50
N GLU A 77 2.70 7.16 -10.65
CA GLU A 77 2.06 6.95 -11.93
C GLU A 77 2.50 5.63 -12.55
N LYS A 78 1.74 5.20 -13.55
CA LYS A 78 1.98 3.99 -14.31
C LYS A 78 3.40 4.00 -14.90
N ASP A 79 4.02 2.82 -14.95
CA ASP A 79 5.35 2.56 -15.52
C ASP A 79 6.52 3.20 -14.76
N MET A 80 6.26 3.86 -13.61
CA MET A 80 7.32 4.29 -12.69
C MET A 80 8.02 3.11 -12.04
N LYS A 81 9.35 3.17 -11.91
CA LYS A 81 10.16 2.13 -11.28
C LYS A 81 10.86 2.68 -10.04
N GLU A 82 11.06 1.80 -9.07
CA GLU A 82 11.87 2.06 -7.89
C GLU A 82 11.44 3.30 -7.07
N VAL A 83 10.13 3.47 -6.91
CA VAL A 83 9.54 4.57 -6.13
C VAL A 83 9.58 4.24 -4.65
N ILE A 84 10.14 5.16 -3.85
CA ILE A 84 10.15 5.03 -2.39
C ILE A 84 8.78 5.43 -1.83
N ILE A 85 8.13 4.49 -1.17
CA ILE A 85 6.78 4.63 -0.63
C ILE A 85 6.73 4.40 0.88
N ALA A 86 5.78 5.05 1.53
CA ALA A 86 5.30 4.68 2.85
C ALA A 86 4.09 3.76 2.68
N ILE A 87 4.01 2.72 3.50
CA ILE A 87 3.00 1.67 3.47
C ILE A 87 2.23 1.68 4.78
N ALA A 88 0.91 1.65 4.69
CA ALA A 88 0.01 1.50 5.80
C ALA A 88 -0.97 0.35 5.55
N TYR A 89 -1.22 -0.47 6.57
CA TYR A 89 -2.29 -1.47 6.52
C TYR A 89 -3.65 -0.79 6.67
N VAL A 90 -4.63 -1.25 5.91
CA VAL A 90 -6.03 -0.93 6.14
C VAL A 90 -6.57 -1.84 7.24
N LEU A 91 -7.14 -1.24 8.28
CA LEU A 91 -7.74 -1.94 9.41
C LEU A 91 -9.27 -2.03 9.30
N ASP A 92 -9.87 -1.20 8.44
CA ASP A 92 -11.30 -1.14 8.16
C ASP A 92 -11.51 -0.86 6.67
N ASP A 93 -11.99 -1.88 5.95
CA ASP A 93 -12.17 -1.88 4.49
C ASP A 93 -13.20 -0.85 4.00
N SER A 94 -14.05 -0.29 4.89
CA SER A 94 -14.96 0.80 4.52
C SER A 94 -14.21 2.04 4.01
N VAL A 95 -12.92 2.17 4.30
CA VAL A 95 -12.05 3.22 3.74
C VAL A 95 -12.03 3.23 2.21
N THR A 96 -12.31 2.11 1.55
CA THR A 96 -12.45 1.99 0.09
C THR A 96 -13.61 2.82 -0.47
N SER A 97 -14.61 3.15 0.35
CA SER A 97 -15.74 4.02 -0.02
C SER A 97 -15.56 5.47 0.45
N ASP A 98 -14.60 5.75 1.33
CA ASP A 98 -14.38 7.10 1.85
C ASP A 98 -13.90 8.08 0.77
N LYS A 99 -14.46 9.30 0.78
CA LYS A 99 -14.04 10.42 -0.10
C LYS A 99 -12.73 11.08 0.36
N THR A 100 -12.45 11.01 1.65
CA THR A 100 -11.25 11.53 2.30
C THR A 100 -10.72 10.43 3.21
N LEU A 101 -9.41 10.20 3.19
CA LEU A 101 -8.79 9.13 3.94
C LEU A 101 -8.96 9.37 5.45
N ASN A 102 -9.66 8.47 6.12
CA ASN A 102 -9.73 8.45 7.57
C ASN A 102 -8.48 7.75 8.14
N LEU A 103 -7.58 8.53 8.74
CA LEU A 103 -6.32 8.03 9.29
C LEU A 103 -6.51 7.07 10.47
N GLN A 104 -7.69 7.02 11.10
CA GLN A 104 -7.99 6.07 12.18
C GLN A 104 -8.25 4.65 11.67
N LYS A 105 -8.61 4.51 10.38
CA LYS A 105 -8.89 3.22 9.73
C LYS A 105 -7.64 2.56 9.15
N ILE A 106 -6.49 3.19 9.28
CA ILE A 106 -5.22 2.71 8.73
C ILE A 106 -4.12 2.76 9.78
N LYS A 107 -3.05 2.01 9.52
CA LYS A 107 -1.87 2.03 10.37
C LYS A 107 -0.62 2.02 9.52
N TYR A 108 0.19 3.08 9.63
CA TYR A 108 1.52 3.09 9.05
C TYR A 108 2.36 1.94 9.62
N VAL A 109 3.01 1.20 8.74
CA VAL A 109 3.80 0.02 9.12
C VAL A 109 5.20 0.01 8.55
N ALA A 110 5.40 0.54 7.34
CA ALA A 110 6.68 0.38 6.66
C ALA A 110 7.01 1.50 5.67
N ASP A 111 8.29 1.60 5.34
CA ASP A 111 8.80 2.29 4.16
C ASP A 111 9.42 1.24 3.23
N GLY A 112 9.14 1.31 1.93
CA GLY A 112 9.63 0.35 0.95
C GLY A 112 9.83 0.95 -0.43
N THR A 113 10.23 0.10 -1.37
CA THR A 113 10.35 0.45 -2.78
C THR A 113 9.31 -0.32 -3.59
N CYS A 114 8.61 0.38 -4.47
CA CYS A 114 7.68 -0.25 -5.41
C CYS A 114 7.92 0.17 -6.86
N SER A 115 7.50 -0.66 -7.80
CA SER A 115 7.39 -0.31 -9.22
C SER A 115 5.94 -0.41 -9.65
N ALA A 116 5.44 0.59 -10.40
CA ALA A 116 4.16 0.53 -11.06
C ALA A 116 4.28 -0.29 -12.33
N THR A 117 3.65 -1.46 -12.35
CA THR A 117 3.71 -2.39 -13.47
C THR A 117 2.48 -2.25 -14.35
N LYS A 118 2.67 -2.48 -15.64
CA LYS A 118 1.56 -2.75 -16.56
C LYS A 118 1.24 -4.23 -16.35
N LYS A 119 0.02 -4.56 -15.93
CA LYS A 119 -0.45 -5.95 -15.89
C LYS A 119 0.00 -6.64 -17.18
N TRP A 120 0.91 -7.60 -17.08
CA TRP A 120 1.26 -8.42 -18.21
C TRP A 120 0.01 -9.23 -18.52
N GLY A 121 -0.71 -8.83 -19.56
CA GLY A 121 -1.76 -9.66 -20.14
C GLY A 121 -1.09 -10.87 -20.76
N ILE A 122 -0.87 -11.91 -19.96
CA ILE A 122 -0.53 -13.23 -20.47
C ILE A 122 -1.85 -13.95 -20.70
N PHE A 123 -2.49 -13.69 -21.85
CA PHE A 123 -3.39 -14.60 -22.55
C PHE A 123 -3.38 -14.23 -24.04
#